data_AF-A0A7X3ZLV1-F1
#
_entry.id   AF-A0A7X3ZLV1-F1
#
_cell.length_a   1.000
_cell.length_b   1.000
_cell.length_c   1.000
_cell.angle_alpha   90.00
_cell.angle_beta   90.00
_cell.angle_gamma   90.00
#
_symmetry.space_group_name_H-M   'P 1'
#
loop_
_entity.id
_entity.type
_entity.pdbx_description
1 polymer ?
#
loop_
_entity_poly.entity_id
_entity_poly.type
_entity_poly.pdbx_seq_one_letter_code
_entity_poly.pdbx_strand_id
1 'polypeptide(L)'
;MKKIYASCFILMGICITSVFAAEAPSGGGLLSDLGIDPKTILVQALGFLVVLAILWKFVFGKVGGLLEERRNEINTQIEQLKTDREELDRLTAETRQRLGDIENESQAKIQAAIDQGNAERQQIVDQARQEASDEIARARAEIQREKDDAISELRGVVAELAIDAAGKIISAELSPERHQNIIDASISRLSADSGQ
;
A
#
# COMPACT_ATOMS: atom_id res chain seq x y z
N MET A 1 -44.75 -39.44 3.44
CA MET A 1 -44.75 -40.42 2.33
C MET A 1 -44.79 -41.87 2.79
N LYS A 2 -43.95 -42.33 3.75
CA LYS A 2 -43.97 -43.71 4.30
C LYS A 2 -45.35 -44.24 4.77
N LYS A 3 -46.20 -43.38 5.35
CA LYS A 3 -47.53 -43.77 5.87
C LYS A 3 -48.56 -44.13 4.79
N ILE A 4 -48.46 -43.53 3.60
CA ILE A 4 -49.35 -43.80 2.46
C ILE A 4 -48.95 -45.12 1.80
N TYR A 5 -47.64 -45.39 1.68
CA TYR A 5 -47.13 -46.68 1.22
C TYR A 5 -47.46 -47.81 2.19
N ALA A 6 -47.33 -47.60 3.50
CA ALA A 6 -47.73 -48.59 4.49
C ALA A 6 -49.24 -48.87 4.42
N SER A 7 -50.09 -47.85 4.28
CA SER A 7 -51.54 -48.02 4.13
C SER A 7 -51.93 -48.70 2.81
N CYS A 8 -51.25 -48.39 1.71
CA CYS A 8 -51.51 -49.02 0.41
C CYS A 8 -50.97 -50.45 0.33
N PHE A 9 -49.83 -50.75 0.96
CA PHE A 9 -49.26 -52.10 1.05
C PHE A 9 -50.08 -52.98 2.01
N ILE A 10 -50.64 -52.39 3.08
CA ILE A 10 -51.60 -53.05 3.97
C ILE A 10 -52.93 -53.30 3.25
N LEU A 11 -53.48 -52.33 2.50
CA LEU A 11 -54.68 -52.54 1.67
C LEU A 11 -54.46 -53.57 0.57
N MET A 12 -53.29 -53.58 -0.06
CA MET A 12 -52.91 -54.56 -1.08
C MET A 12 -52.71 -55.96 -0.46
N GLY A 13 -52.12 -56.06 0.73
CA GLY A 13 -52.01 -57.29 1.50
C GLY A 13 -53.36 -57.84 1.96
N ILE A 14 -54.28 -56.97 2.37
CA ILE A 14 -55.66 -57.34 2.77
C ILE A 14 -56.49 -57.81 1.56
N CYS A 15 -56.33 -57.21 0.38
CA CYS A 15 -57.00 -57.70 -0.82
C CYS A 15 -56.46 -59.07 -1.26
N ILE A 16 -55.14 -59.30 -1.18
CA ILE A 16 -54.54 -60.60 -1.50
C ILE A 16 -54.99 -61.69 -0.51
N THR A 17 -55.09 -61.38 0.79
CA THR A 17 -55.60 -62.35 1.77
C THR A 17 -57.10 -62.60 1.62
N SER A 18 -57.91 -61.62 1.22
CA SER A 18 -59.34 -61.86 0.96
C SER A 18 -59.61 -62.66 -0.31
N VAL A 19 -58.75 -62.55 -1.33
CA VAL A 19 -58.80 -63.39 -2.54
C VAL A 19 -58.33 -64.83 -2.23
N PHE A 20 -57.38 -65.01 -1.30
CA PHE A 20 -56.91 -66.34 -0.86
C PHE A 20 -57.77 -66.96 0.28
N ALA A 21 -58.64 -66.19 0.94
CA ALA A 21 -59.56 -66.67 1.98
C ALA A 21 -60.97 -66.96 1.46
N ALA A 22 -61.23 -66.78 0.16
CA ALA A 22 -62.44 -67.25 -0.51
C ALA A 22 -62.29 -68.71 -0.96
N GLU A 23 -61.81 -69.58 -0.07
CA GLU A 23 -61.92 -71.02 -0.24
C GLU A 23 -62.45 -71.61 1.07
N ALA A 24 -63.79 -71.71 1.12
CA ALA A 24 -64.50 -72.56 2.07
C ALA A 24 -65.50 -73.42 1.25
N PRO A 25 -65.58 -74.73 1.56
CA PRO A 25 -66.04 -75.76 0.63
C PRO A 25 -67.56 -75.77 0.56
N SER A 26 -68.12 -75.78 -0.66
CA SER A 26 -69.50 -76.24 -0.85
C SER A 26 -69.61 -76.93 -2.20
N GLY A 27 -70.04 -78.19 -2.15
CA GLY A 27 -69.99 -79.12 -3.26
C GLY A 27 -70.86 -78.70 -4.45
N GLY A 28 -70.31 -78.90 -5.64
CA GLY A 28 -71.03 -78.79 -6.90
C GLY A 28 -70.08 -78.77 -8.09
N GLY A 29 -69.92 -79.92 -8.77
CA GLY A 29 -69.41 -80.03 -10.14
C GLY A 29 -67.90 -79.92 -10.37
N LEU A 30 -67.36 -80.87 -11.14
CA LEU A 30 -65.95 -81.01 -11.56
C LEU A 30 -65.36 -79.81 -12.33
N LEU A 31 -66.18 -78.83 -12.73
CA LEU A 31 -65.74 -77.60 -13.42
C LEU A 31 -65.37 -76.47 -12.44
N SER A 32 -65.96 -76.48 -11.25
CA SER A 32 -65.68 -75.54 -10.15
C SER A 32 -64.34 -75.88 -9.48
N ASP A 33 -64.02 -77.18 -9.41
CA ASP A 33 -62.78 -77.75 -8.85
C ASP A 33 -61.56 -77.55 -9.78
N LEU A 34 -61.80 -77.17 -11.05
CA LEU A 34 -60.77 -76.72 -12.01
C LEU A 34 -60.51 -75.21 -11.93
N GLY A 35 -61.17 -74.49 -11.01
CA GLY A 35 -60.83 -73.10 -10.64
C GLY A 35 -61.14 -72.02 -11.68
N ILE A 36 -61.89 -72.33 -12.74
CA ILE A 36 -62.22 -71.38 -13.81
C ILE A 36 -63.64 -70.84 -13.60
N ASP A 37 -63.79 -69.98 -12.60
CA ASP A 37 -64.97 -69.12 -12.48
C ASP A 37 -64.74 -67.80 -13.23
N PRO A 38 -65.51 -67.49 -14.28
CA PRO A 38 -65.32 -66.26 -15.06
C PRO A 38 -65.56 -64.99 -14.22
N LYS A 39 -66.34 -65.09 -13.15
CA LYS A 39 -66.53 -63.99 -12.18
C LYS A 39 -65.27 -63.74 -11.36
N THR A 40 -64.59 -64.78 -10.90
CA THR A 40 -63.36 -64.68 -10.11
C THR A 40 -62.22 -64.12 -10.96
N ILE A 41 -62.08 -64.59 -12.21
CA ILE A 41 -61.12 -64.04 -13.17
C ILE A 41 -61.40 -62.56 -13.46
N LEU A 42 -62.66 -62.16 -13.61
CA LEU A 42 -63.03 -60.77 -13.88
C LEU A 42 -62.77 -59.84 -12.69
N VAL A 43 -63.04 -60.29 -11.46
CA VAL A 43 -62.72 -59.54 -10.24
C VAL A 43 -61.21 -59.44 -10.02
N GLN A 44 -60.46 -60.53 -10.27
CA GLN A 44 -59.00 -60.54 -10.19
C GLN A 44 -58.37 -59.62 -11.25
N ALA A 45 -58.87 -59.66 -12.49
CA ALA A 45 -58.42 -58.79 -13.57
C ALA A 45 -58.72 -57.32 -13.26
N LEU A 46 -59.90 -57.01 -12.72
CA LEU A 46 -60.26 -55.66 -12.31
C LEU A 46 -59.35 -55.15 -11.17
N GLY A 47 -59.09 -55.99 -10.16
CA GLY A 47 -58.16 -55.66 -9.07
C GLY A 47 -56.73 -55.42 -9.56
N PHE A 48 -56.24 -56.26 -10.47
CA PHE A 48 -54.94 -56.05 -11.12
C PHE A 48 -54.89 -54.73 -11.89
N LEU A 49 -55.94 -54.40 -12.64
CA LEU A 49 -56.03 -53.18 -13.44
C LEU A 49 -56.09 -51.92 -12.57
N VAL A 50 -56.79 -51.97 -11.44
CA VAL A 50 -56.80 -50.88 -10.44
C VAL A 50 -55.42 -50.64 -9.85
N VAL A 51 -54.71 -51.70 -9.44
CA VAL A 51 -53.34 -51.59 -8.92
C VAL A 51 -52.40 -51.06 -10.00
N LEU A 52 -52.50 -51.56 -11.23
CA LEU A 52 -51.71 -51.10 -12.38
C LEU A 52 -51.91 -49.60 -12.63
N ALA A 53 -53.16 -49.12 -12.61
CA ALA A 53 -53.48 -47.71 -12.80
C ALA A 53 -52.89 -46.81 -11.70
N ILE A 54 -52.93 -47.25 -10.44
CA ILE A 54 -52.32 -46.54 -9.31
C ILE A 54 -50.79 -46.52 -9.44
N LEU A 55 -50.18 -47.65 -9.79
CA LEU A 55 -48.73 -47.75 -9.99
C LEU A 55 -48.27 -46.85 -11.14
N TRP A 56 -48.98 -46.87 -12.26
CA TRP A 56 -48.65 -46.07 -13.45
C TRP A 56 -48.67 -44.58 -13.14
N LYS A 57 -49.71 -44.10 -12.45
CA LYS A 57 -49.82 -42.68 -12.08
C LYS A 57 -48.75 -42.24 -11.06
N PHE A 58 -48.32 -43.13 -10.16
CA PHE A 58 -47.38 -42.77 -9.10
C PHE A 58 -45.90 -42.95 -9.48
N VAL A 59 -45.56 -44.04 -10.18
CA VAL A 59 -44.18 -44.38 -10.57
C VAL A 59 -43.66 -43.38 -11.60
N PHE A 60 -44.44 -43.09 -12.65
CA PHE A 60 -44.02 -42.14 -13.69
C PHE A 60 -43.84 -40.72 -13.13
N GLY A 61 -44.72 -40.29 -12.22
CA GLY A 61 -44.59 -38.99 -11.56
C GLY A 61 -43.38 -38.87 -10.64
N LYS A 62 -43.07 -39.91 -9.84
CA LYS A 62 -41.95 -39.88 -8.88
C LYS A 62 -40.59 -40.12 -9.51
N VAL A 63 -40.49 -41.06 -10.45
CA VAL A 63 -39.23 -41.39 -11.13
C VAL A 63 -38.84 -40.28 -12.11
N GLY A 64 -39.81 -39.74 -12.86
CA GLY A 64 -39.57 -38.60 -13.75
C GLY A 64 -39.09 -37.36 -13.01
N GLY A 65 -39.69 -37.04 -11.84
CA GLY A 65 -39.27 -35.90 -11.02
C GLY A 65 -37.82 -36.01 -10.52
N LEU A 66 -37.39 -37.19 -10.07
CA LEU A 66 -36.02 -37.40 -9.60
C LEU A 66 -34.99 -37.33 -10.74
N LEU A 67 -35.30 -37.86 -11.92
CA LEU A 67 -34.43 -37.76 -13.10
C LEU A 67 -34.29 -36.32 -13.58
N GLU A 68 -35.38 -35.56 -13.57
CA GLU A 68 -35.38 -34.15 -13.95
C GLU A 68 -34.63 -33.28 -12.93
N GLU A 69 -34.80 -33.54 -11.64
CA GLU A 69 -34.03 -32.89 -10.57
C GLU A 69 -32.52 -33.14 -10.73
N ARG A 70 -32.11 -34.39 -10.99
CA ARG A 70 -30.72 -34.73 -11.28
C ARG A 70 -30.19 -34.05 -12.54
N ARG A 71 -31.00 -34.00 -13.61
CA ARG A 71 -30.63 -33.32 -14.84
C ARG A 71 -30.45 -31.82 -14.62
N ASN A 72 -31.35 -31.18 -13.89
CA ASN A 72 -31.27 -29.76 -13.58
C ASN A 72 -30.10 -29.43 -12.65
N GLU A 73 -29.81 -30.29 -11.67
CA GLU A 73 -28.63 -30.17 -10.80
C GLU A 73 -27.34 -30.18 -11.63
N ILE A 74 -27.18 -31.17 -12.52
CA ILE A 74 -26.00 -31.29 -13.38
C ILE A 74 -25.88 -30.09 -14.33
N ASN A 75 -26.99 -29.67 -14.96
CA ASN A 75 -26.98 -28.52 -15.86
C ASN A 75 -26.59 -27.24 -15.12
N THR A 76 -27.11 -27.05 -13.90
CA THR A 76 -26.78 -25.89 -13.06
C THR A 76 -25.31 -25.91 -12.66
N GLN A 77 -24.77 -27.06 -12.27
CA GLN A 77 -23.35 -27.21 -11.95
C GLN A 77 -22.46 -26.94 -13.17
N ILE A 78 -22.84 -27.43 -14.36
CA ILE A 78 -22.08 -27.16 -15.59
C ILE A 78 -22.10 -25.67 -15.93
N GLU A 79 -23.24 -25.01 -15.77
CA GLU A 79 -23.35 -23.57 -16.03
C GLU A 79 -22.51 -22.76 -15.04
N GLN A 80 -22.60 -23.09 -13.74
CA GLN A 80 -21.76 -22.49 -12.70
C GLN A 80 -20.27 -22.69 -13.02
N LEU A 81 -19.84 -23.89 -13.38
CA LEU A 81 -18.45 -24.16 -13.75
C LEU A 81 -17.98 -23.34 -14.96
N LYS A 82 -18.87 -23.04 -15.92
CA LYS A 82 -18.54 -22.17 -17.04
C LYS A 82 -18.39 -20.73 -16.58
N THR A 83 -19.35 -20.21 -15.82
CA THR A 83 -19.28 -18.85 -15.27
C THR A 83 -18.04 -18.66 -14.41
N ASP A 84 -17.75 -19.61 -13.52
CA ASP A 84 -16.57 -19.59 -12.66
C ASP A 84 -15.27 -19.59 -13.48
N ARG A 85 -15.21 -20.37 -14.57
CA ARG A 85 -14.05 -20.37 -15.47
C ARG A 85 -13.88 -19.03 -16.18
N GLU A 86 -14.96 -18.46 -16.70
CA GLU A 86 -14.92 -17.15 -17.34
C GLU A 86 -14.51 -16.05 -16.37
N GLU A 87 -15.00 -16.10 -15.12
CA GLU A 87 -14.62 -15.17 -14.07
C GLU A 87 -13.15 -15.35 -13.68
N LEU A 88 -12.67 -16.59 -13.52
CA LEU A 88 -11.26 -16.87 -13.25
C LEU A 88 -10.34 -16.37 -14.37
N ASP A 89 -10.71 -16.58 -15.63
CA ASP A 89 -9.94 -16.08 -16.77
C ASP A 89 -9.92 -14.55 -16.79
N ARG A 90 -11.06 -13.90 -16.50
CA ARG A 90 -11.14 -12.43 -16.38
C ARG A 90 -10.29 -11.91 -15.24
N LEU A 91 -10.38 -12.50 -14.05
CA LEU A 91 -9.60 -12.12 -12.87
C LEU A 91 -8.11 -12.34 -13.09
N THR A 92 -7.73 -13.42 -13.78
CA THR A 92 -6.34 -13.69 -14.10
C THR A 92 -5.80 -12.68 -15.13
N ALA A 93 -6.59 -12.33 -16.15
CA ALA A 93 -6.22 -11.29 -17.11
C ALA A 93 -6.07 -9.92 -16.42
N GLU A 94 -7.03 -9.55 -15.56
CA GLU A 94 -6.99 -8.31 -14.79
C GLU A 94 -5.78 -8.28 -13.83
N THR A 95 -5.49 -9.39 -13.16
CA THR A 95 -4.33 -9.50 -12.26
C THR A 95 -3.02 -9.36 -13.03
N ARG A 96 -2.89 -10.00 -14.20
CA ARG A 96 -1.70 -9.85 -15.06
C ARG A 96 -1.53 -8.41 -15.54
N GLN A 97 -2.62 -7.75 -15.92
CA GLN A 97 -2.59 -6.35 -16.31
C GLN A 97 -2.16 -5.47 -15.14
N ARG A 98 -2.78 -5.63 -13.97
CA ARG A 98 -2.43 -4.89 -12.75
C ARG A 98 -0.97 -5.11 -12.34
N LEU A 99 -0.44 -6.32 -12.47
CA LEU A 99 0.98 -6.59 -12.21
C LEU A 99 1.89 -5.83 -13.18
N GLY A 100 1.57 -5.83 -14.48
CA GLY A 100 2.32 -5.05 -15.47
C GLY A 100 2.23 -3.54 -15.21
N ASP A 101 1.06 -3.04 -14.83
CA ASP A 101 0.87 -1.63 -14.48
C ASP A 101 1.67 -1.25 -13.22
N ILE A 102 1.68 -2.10 -12.19
CA ILE A 102 2.47 -1.90 -10.97
C ILE A 102 3.98 -1.92 -11.29
N GLU A 103 4.45 -2.80 -12.15
CA GLU A 103 5.85 -2.84 -12.57
C GLU A 103 6.26 -1.55 -13.29
N ASN A 104 5.42 -1.08 -14.22
CA ASN A 104 5.65 0.17 -14.95
C ASN A 104 5.60 1.39 -14.01
N GLU A 105 4.61 1.46 -13.12
CA GLU A 105 4.48 2.54 -12.14
C GLU A 105 5.65 2.55 -11.15
N SER A 106 6.08 1.38 -10.68
CA SER A 106 7.24 1.23 -9.80
C SER A 106 8.51 1.71 -10.48
N GLN A 107 8.75 1.30 -11.73
CA GLN A 107 9.90 1.78 -12.51
C GLN A 107 9.86 3.30 -12.72
N ALA A 108 8.70 3.84 -13.09
CA ALA A 108 8.50 5.27 -13.25
C ALA A 108 8.75 6.05 -11.94
N LYS A 109 8.28 5.51 -10.80
CA LYS A 109 8.48 6.11 -9.48
C LYS A 109 9.94 6.06 -9.03
N ILE A 110 10.64 4.96 -9.30
CA ILE A 110 12.08 4.83 -9.03
C ILE A 110 12.84 5.87 -9.87
N GLN A 111 12.54 5.98 -11.16
CA GLN A 111 13.20 6.95 -12.03
C GLN A 111 12.93 8.40 -11.57
N ALA A 112 11.68 8.73 -11.25
CA ALA A 112 11.32 10.04 -10.72
C ALA A 112 12.05 10.35 -9.39
N ALA A 113 12.19 9.36 -8.50
CA ALA A 113 12.94 9.52 -7.26
C ALA A 113 14.43 9.74 -7.49
N ILE A 114 15.03 9.06 -8.48
CA ILE A 114 16.43 9.27 -8.87
C ILE A 114 16.62 10.67 -9.45
N ASP A 115 15.72 11.10 -10.35
CA ASP A 115 15.79 12.42 -10.98
C ASP A 115 15.62 13.55 -9.95
N GLN A 116 14.66 13.38 -9.03
CA GLN A 116 14.46 14.31 -7.91
C GLN A 116 15.69 14.34 -6.99
N GLY A 117 16.25 13.18 -6.64
CA GLY A 117 17.44 13.10 -5.80
C GLY A 117 18.68 13.72 -6.45
N ASN A 118 18.82 13.61 -7.79
CA ASN A 118 19.89 14.26 -8.54
C ASN A 118 19.70 15.78 -8.59
N ALA A 119 18.46 16.25 -8.81
CA ALA A 119 18.14 17.68 -8.79
C ALA A 119 18.40 18.29 -7.41
N GLU A 120 17.96 17.62 -6.34
CA GLU A 120 18.18 18.06 -4.96
C GLU A 120 19.68 18.07 -4.61
N ARG A 121 20.42 17.02 -5.00
CA ARG A 121 21.88 16.99 -4.83
C ARG A 121 22.54 18.18 -5.53
N GLN A 122 22.15 18.47 -6.77
CA GLN A 122 22.72 19.59 -7.52
C GLN A 122 22.40 20.91 -6.84
N GLN A 123 21.15 21.10 -6.38
CA GLN A 123 20.74 22.28 -5.64
C GLN A 123 21.53 22.45 -4.34
N ILE A 124 21.74 21.39 -3.56
CA ILE A 124 22.54 21.43 -2.34
C ILE A 124 23.98 21.81 -2.65
N VAL A 125 24.58 21.25 -3.70
CA VAL A 125 25.95 21.57 -4.10
C VAL A 125 26.07 23.02 -4.54
N ASP A 126 25.11 23.53 -5.30
CA ASP A 126 25.12 24.91 -5.78
C ASP A 126 24.89 25.90 -4.63
N GLN A 127 23.97 25.59 -3.73
CA GLN A 127 23.76 26.37 -2.51
C GLN A 127 25.02 26.38 -1.62
N ALA A 128 25.64 25.23 -1.39
CA ALA A 128 26.87 25.14 -0.58
C ALA A 128 28.02 25.94 -1.23
N ARG A 129 28.13 25.94 -2.56
CA ARG A 129 29.12 26.76 -3.28
C ARG A 129 28.84 28.24 -3.12
N GLN A 130 27.58 28.65 -3.19
CA GLN A 130 27.18 30.04 -2.98
C GLN A 130 27.47 30.48 -1.56
N GLU A 131 27.07 29.69 -0.55
CA GLU A 131 27.34 29.96 0.86
C GLU A 131 28.84 30.04 1.15
N ALA A 132 29.64 29.14 0.58
CA ALA A 132 31.10 29.19 0.70
C ALA A 132 31.71 30.45 0.06
N SER A 133 31.20 30.86 -1.12
CA SER A 133 31.64 32.09 -1.77
C SER A 133 31.30 33.32 -0.94
N ASP A 134 30.09 33.38 -0.39
CA ASP A 134 29.62 34.46 0.46
C ASP A 134 30.40 34.54 1.78
N GLU A 135 30.72 33.38 2.37
CA GLU A 135 31.56 33.30 3.56
C GLU A 135 32.98 33.80 3.30
N ILE A 136 33.60 33.42 2.16
CA ILE A 136 34.91 33.93 1.76
C ILE A 136 34.86 35.45 1.54
N ALA A 137 33.80 35.97 0.93
CA ALA A 137 33.63 37.41 0.72
C ALA A 137 33.50 38.16 2.05
N ARG A 138 32.71 37.63 2.99
CA ARG A 138 32.60 38.17 4.36
C ARG A 138 33.93 38.14 5.09
N ALA A 139 34.63 37.02 5.08
CA ALA A 139 35.94 36.87 5.73
C ALA A 139 36.97 37.85 5.15
N ARG A 140 36.98 38.07 3.82
CA ARG A 140 37.87 39.07 3.20
C ARG A 140 37.52 40.50 3.61
N ALA A 141 36.24 40.83 3.70
CA ALA A 141 35.79 42.13 4.17
C ALA A 141 36.18 42.35 5.65
N GLU A 142 36.05 41.33 6.49
CA GLU A 142 36.47 41.38 7.89
C GLU A 142 37.97 41.56 8.03
N ILE A 143 38.77 40.76 7.32
CA ILE A 143 40.24 40.88 7.30
C ILE A 143 40.66 42.29 6.86
N GLN A 144 39.96 42.89 5.89
CA GLN A 144 40.28 44.24 5.44
C GLN A 144 39.98 45.28 6.54
N ARG A 145 38.83 45.16 7.22
CA ARG A 145 38.50 46.01 8.37
C ARG A 145 39.51 45.87 9.50
N GLU A 146 39.82 44.64 9.92
CA GLU A 146 40.81 44.38 10.97
C GLU A 146 42.20 44.92 10.62
N LYS A 147 42.60 44.85 9.34
CA LYS A 147 43.85 45.46 8.86
C LYS A 147 43.83 46.97 8.98
N ASP A 148 42.75 47.61 8.55
CA ASP A 148 42.62 49.06 8.60
C ASP A 148 42.62 49.56 10.06
N ASP A 149 41.95 48.83 10.95
CA ASP A 149 41.95 49.07 12.40
C ASP A 149 43.35 48.88 13.01
N ALA A 150 44.05 47.79 12.67
CA ALA A 150 45.42 47.54 13.13
C ALA A 150 46.41 48.61 12.63
N ILE A 151 46.25 49.10 11.40
CA ILE A 151 47.07 50.20 10.86
C ILE A 151 46.78 51.49 11.64
N SER A 152 45.52 51.76 11.98
CA SER A 152 45.14 52.93 12.78
C SER A 152 45.74 52.88 14.18
N GLU A 153 45.67 51.72 14.85
CA GLU A 153 46.29 51.49 16.15
C GLU A 153 47.82 51.66 16.09
N LEU A 154 48.48 51.08 15.07
CA LEU A 154 49.91 51.20 14.88
C LEU A 154 50.35 52.65 14.68
N ARG A 155 49.56 53.46 13.96
CA ARG A 155 49.82 54.90 13.82
C ARG A 155 49.76 55.63 15.16
N GLY A 156 48.83 55.27 16.04
CA GLY A 156 48.75 55.78 17.41
C GLY A 156 50.02 55.47 18.20
N VAL A 157 50.44 54.21 18.21
CA VAL A 157 51.66 53.75 18.91
C VAL A 157 52.92 54.44 18.36
N VAL A 158 53.03 54.58 17.03
CA VAL A 158 54.18 55.26 16.41
C VAL A 158 54.19 56.76 16.76
N ALA A 159 53.04 57.41 16.79
CA ALA A 159 52.95 58.81 17.18
C ALA A 159 53.36 59.01 18.65
N GLU A 160 52.92 58.14 19.56
CA GLU A 160 53.31 58.17 20.96
C GLU A 160 54.83 57.95 21.14
N LEU A 161 55.39 56.96 20.44
CA LEU A 161 56.83 56.70 20.46
C LEU A 161 57.64 57.89 19.89
N ALA A 162 57.14 58.54 18.83
CA ALA A 162 57.77 59.72 18.26
C ALA A 162 57.75 60.92 19.23
N ILE A 163 56.64 61.12 19.95
CA ILE A 163 56.52 62.15 21.00
C ILE A 163 57.49 61.85 22.16
N ASP A 164 57.55 60.60 22.64
CA ASP A 164 58.50 60.20 23.70
C ASP A 164 59.96 60.41 23.28
N ALA A 165 60.31 60.03 22.04
CA ALA A 165 61.65 60.26 21.50
C ALA A 165 61.98 61.75 21.38
N ALA A 166 61.06 62.57 20.87
CA ALA A 166 61.23 64.03 20.79
C ALA A 166 61.38 64.65 22.18
N GLY A 167 60.58 64.20 23.16
CA GLY A 167 60.67 64.62 24.56
C GLY A 167 62.02 64.30 25.20
N LYS A 168 62.57 63.11 24.92
CA LYS A 168 63.92 62.72 25.37
C LYS A 168 65.02 63.59 24.73
N ILE A 169 64.92 63.90 23.43
CA ILE A 169 65.89 64.77 22.74
C ILE A 169 65.85 66.19 23.31
N ILE A 170 64.65 66.77 23.46
CA ILE A 170 64.49 68.11 24.06
C ILE A 170 65.04 68.13 25.50
N SER A 171 64.74 67.10 26.29
CA SER A 171 65.27 66.99 27.66
C SER A 171 66.80 66.87 27.69
N ALA A 172 67.41 66.24 26.68
CA ALA A 172 68.87 66.15 26.56
C ALA A 172 69.52 67.47 26.11
N GLU A 173 68.85 68.25 25.25
CA GLU A 173 69.33 69.58 24.84
C GLU A 173 69.15 70.66 25.91
N LEU A 174 68.14 70.54 26.79
CA LEU A 174 67.90 71.42 27.94
C LEU A 174 68.82 71.13 29.16
N SER A 175 70.03 70.62 28.95
CA SER A 175 70.99 70.45 30.05
C SER A 175 71.53 71.81 30.54
N PRO A 176 71.77 71.99 31.86
CA PRO A 176 72.28 73.24 32.43
C PRO A 176 73.59 73.72 31.78
N GLU A 177 74.42 72.77 31.32
CA GLU A 177 75.73 72.99 30.72
C GLU A 177 75.63 73.65 29.32
N ARG A 178 74.54 73.39 28.58
CA ARG A 178 74.33 73.97 27.24
C ARG A 178 73.57 75.29 27.29
N HIS A 179 72.67 75.46 28.26
CA HIS A 179 72.01 76.75 28.52
C HIS A 179 73.00 77.88 28.86
N GLN A 180 74.04 77.60 29.65
CA GLN A 180 75.10 78.60 29.93
C GLN A 180 75.84 79.01 28.65
N ASN A 181 76.22 78.04 27.81
CA ASN A 181 76.89 78.31 26.54
C ASN A 181 76.05 79.17 25.57
N ILE A 182 74.72 79.02 25.55
CA ILE A 182 73.84 79.84 24.69
C ILE A 182 73.63 81.25 25.28
N ILE A 183 73.55 81.38 26.61
CA ILE A 183 73.47 82.68 27.28
C ILE A 183 74.77 83.47 27.06
N ASP A 184 75.93 82.84 27.26
CA ASP A 184 77.23 83.47 27.04
C ASP A 184 77.43 83.88 25.58
N ALA A 185 77.02 83.03 24.63
CA ALA A 185 77.05 83.37 23.20
C ALA A 185 76.11 84.53 22.83
N SER A 186 74.95 84.65 23.48
CA SER A 186 73.97 85.73 23.22
C SER A 186 74.42 87.05 23.84
N ILE A 187 74.99 87.01 25.05
CA ILE A 187 75.60 88.18 25.70
C ILE A 187 76.81 88.66 24.87
N SER A 188 77.63 87.75 24.36
CA SER A 188 78.77 88.10 23.50
C SER A 188 78.34 88.75 22.17
N ARG A 189 77.22 88.34 21.56
CA ARG A 189 76.68 89.00 20.35
C ARG A 189 76.08 90.37 20.63
N LEU A 190 75.33 90.54 21.72
CA LEU A 190 74.74 91.84 22.08
C LEU A 190 75.81 92.87 22.44
N SER A 191 76.88 92.45 23.10
CA SER A 191 78.02 93.33 23.41
C SER A 191 78.88 93.66 22.19
N ALA A 192 78.83 92.87 21.12
CA ALA A 192 79.47 93.19 19.84
C ALA A 192 78.66 94.16 18.97
N ASP A 193 77.32 94.19 19.11
CA ASP A 193 76.40 95.06 18.34
C ASP A 193 76.23 96.46 18.97
N SER A 194 76.30 96.58 20.29
CA SER A 194 76.21 97.88 21.01
C SER A 194 77.46 98.76 20.91
N GLY A 195 78.41 98.43 20.03
CA GLY A 195 79.68 99.12 19.82
C GLY A 195 79.74 100.00 18.57
N GLN A 196 78.61 100.26 17.91
CA GLN A 196 78.46 101.21 16.80
C GLN A 196 77.68 102.46 17.20
#